data_AF-T2IEE9-F1
#
_entry.id   AF-T2IEE9-F1
#
_cell.length_a   1.000
_cell.length_b   1.000
_cell.length_c   1.000
_cell.angle_alpha   90.00
_cell.angle_beta   90.00
_cell.angle_gamma   90.00
#
_symmetry.space_group_name_H-M   'P 1'
#
loop_
_entity.id
_entity.type
_entity.pdbx_description
1 polymer ?
#
loop_
_entity_poly.entity_id
_entity_poly.type
_entity_poly.pdbx_seq_one_letter_code
_entity_poly.pdbx_strand_id
1 'polypeptide(L)' 'MVSESRPCPEVLIQLAAVRGAIDRVSRLILDEHLNECVARAAQEGNIEEELQELKSALDRFLP' A
#
# COMPACT_ATOMS: atom_id res chain seq x y z
N MET A 1 3.57 -21.94 15.29
CA MET A 1 2.15 -22.17 14.91
C MET A 1 1.94 -23.41 14.06
N VAL A 2 2.33 -23.42 12.77
CA VAL A 2 2.11 -24.60 11.89
C VAL A 2 2.97 -25.78 12.33
N SER A 3 4.27 -25.54 12.60
CA SER A 3 5.19 -26.56 13.14
C SER A 3 4.80 -27.06 14.54
N GLU A 4 3.95 -26.32 15.25
CA GLU A 4 3.39 -26.68 16.56
C GLU A 4 1.99 -27.32 16.42
N SER A 5 1.52 -27.58 15.19
CA SER A 5 0.20 -28.15 14.90
C SER A 5 -0.98 -27.40 15.53
N ARG A 6 -0.91 -26.06 15.62
CA ARG A 6 -2.02 -25.24 16.12
C ARG A 6 -3.25 -25.33 15.20
N PRO A 7 -4.48 -25.20 15.75
CA PRO A 7 -5.70 -25.28 14.96
C PRO A 7 -5.73 -24.31 13.77
N CYS A 8 -6.23 -24.78 12.62
CA CYS A 8 -6.32 -23.97 11.39
C CYS A 8 -6.99 -22.60 11.60
N PRO A 9 -8.12 -22.48 12.36
CA PRO A 9 -8.72 -21.17 12.60
C PRO A 9 -7.79 -20.16 13.28
N GLU A 10 -6.92 -20.61 14.20
CA GLU A 10 -5.96 -19.72 14.86
C GLU A 10 -4.88 -19.22 13.89
N VAL A 11 -4.39 -20.10 13.02
CA VAL A 11 -3.44 -19.74 11.96
C VAL A 11 -4.07 -18.72 11.01
N LEU A 12 -5.33 -18.92 10.61
CA LEU A 12 -6.06 -18.00 9.74
C LEU A 12 -6.25 -16.62 10.37
N ILE A 13 -6.52 -16.54 11.68
CA ILE A 13 -6.58 -15.26 12.41
C ILE A 13 -5.25 -14.51 12.33
N GLN A 14 -4.12 -15.22 12.52
CA GLN A 14 -2.80 -14.57 12.45
C GLN A 14 -2.44 -14.15 11.02
N LEU A 15 -2.80 -14.93 10.01
CA LEU A 15 -2.64 -14.53 8.61
C LEU A 15 -3.47 -13.28 8.27
N ALA A 16 -4.71 -13.20 8.77
CA ALA A 16 -5.53 -11.99 8.61
C ALA A 16 -4.90 -10.77 9.31
N ALA A 17 -4.28 -10.95 10.48
CA ALA A 17 -3.56 -9.89 11.17
C ALA A 17 -2.34 -9.40 10.37
N VAL A 18 -1.56 -10.32 9.80
CA VAL A 18 -0.42 -9.99 8.93
C VAL A 18 -0.89 -9.26 7.68
N ARG A 19 -1.92 -9.76 7.00
CA ARG A 19 -2.51 -9.07 5.84
C ARG A 19 -2.94 -7.64 6.20
N GLY A 20 -3.67 -7.47 7.30
CA GLY A 20 -4.08 -6.14 7.75
C GLY A 20 -2.90 -5.23 8.10
N ALA A 21 -1.78 -5.77 8.57
CA ALA A 21 -0.56 -4.98 8.78
C ALA A 21 0.09 -4.55 7.46
N ILE A 22 0.17 -5.46 6.49
CA ILE A 22 0.65 -5.16 5.13
C ILE A 22 -0.22 -4.07 4.50
N ASP A 23 -1.55 -4.21 4.54
CA ASP A 23 -2.49 -3.23 3.96
C ASP A 23 -2.27 -1.82 4.55
N ARG A 24 -2.01 -1.71 5.86
CA ARG A 24 -1.71 -0.43 6.52
C ARG A 24 -0.38 0.17 6.06
N VAL A 25 0.67 -0.65 5.97
CA VAL A 25 2.00 -0.18 5.50
C VAL A 25 1.93 0.26 4.05
N SER A 26 1.29 -0.52 3.19
CA SER A 26 1.11 -0.17 1.78
C SER A 26 0.34 1.15 1.65
N ARG A 27 -0.68 1.40 2.49
CA ARG A 27 -1.40 2.67 2.49
C ARG A 27 -0.54 3.86 2.94
N LEU A 28 0.31 3.68 3.95
CA LEU A 28 1.25 4.74 4.39
C LEU A 28 2.22 5.12 3.27
N ILE A 29 2.74 4.13 2.55
CA ILE A 29 3.66 4.37 1.43
C ILE A 29 2.93 5.11 0.29
N LEU A 30 1.69 4.72 -0.02
CA LEU A 30 0.89 5.40 -1.03
C LEU A 30 0.59 6.85 -0.64
N ASP A 31 0.32 7.13 0.63
CA ASP A 31 0.07 8.48 1.14
C ASP A 31 1.30 9.38 1.01
N GLU A 32 2.48 8.86 1.34
CA GLU A 32 3.74 9.59 1.14
C GLU A 32 3.98 9.89 -0.35
N HIS A 33 3.81 8.90 -1.22
CA HIS A 33 3.98 9.07 -2.66
C HIS A 33 3.01 10.12 -3.22
N LEU A 34 1.75 10.11 -2.78
CA LEU A 34 0.74 11.13 -3.12
C LEU A 34 1.19 12.54 -2.74
N ASN A 35 1.69 12.72 -1.51
CA ASN A 35 2.16 14.01 -1.01
C ASN A 35 3.33 14.53 -1.86
N GLU A 36 4.29 13.66 -2.19
CA GLU A 36 5.43 14.02 -3.03
C GLU A 36 5.01 14.41 -4.45
N CYS A 37 4.17 13.60 -5.11
CA CYS A 37 3.71 13.88 -6.47
C CYS A 37 2.96 15.21 -6.56
N VAL A 38 2.07 15.49 -5.61
CA VAL A 38 1.33 16.77 -5.58
C VAL A 38 2.28 17.94 -5.30
N ALA A 39 3.24 17.78 -4.38
CA ALA A 39 4.21 18.82 -4.08
C ALA A 39 5.09 19.15 -5.30
N ARG A 40 5.61 18.15 -6.00
CA ARG A 40 6.40 18.33 -7.24
C ARG A 40 5.56 18.96 -8.35
N ALA A 41 4.36 18.46 -8.59
CA ALA A 41 3.45 19.03 -9.59
C ALA A 41 3.18 20.51 -9.35
N ALA A 42 2.97 20.91 -8.08
CA ALA A 42 2.72 22.29 -7.70
C ALA A 42 3.95 23.20 -7.85
N GLN A 43 5.15 22.67 -7.63
CA GLN A 43 6.41 23.44 -7.70
C GLN A 43 6.95 23.55 -9.13
N GLU A 44 6.88 22.46 -9.90
CA GLU A 44 7.55 22.33 -11.20
C GLU A 44 6.58 22.53 -12.37
N GLY A 45 5.27 22.49 -12.14
CA GLY A 45 4.24 22.66 -13.18
C GLY A 45 3.99 21.42 -14.05
N ASN A 46 4.60 20.29 -13.73
CA ASN A 46 4.55 19.05 -14.51
C ASN A 46 3.35 18.16 -14.12
N ILE A 47 2.16 18.76 -14.03
CA ILE A 47 0.96 18.08 -13.48
C ILE A 47 0.62 16.79 -14.21
N GLU A 48 0.71 16.76 -15.54
CA GLU A 48 0.32 15.59 -16.34
C GLU A 48 1.21 14.37 -16.05
N GLU A 49 2.51 14.58 -15.87
CA GLU A 49 3.49 13.53 -15.59
C GLU A 49 3.29 12.93 -14.19
N GLU A 50 3.17 13.79 -13.17
CA GLU A 50 2.93 13.37 -11.78
C GLU A 50 1.58 12.65 -11.63
N LEU A 51 0.57 13.05 -12.40
CA LEU A 51 -0.73 12.37 -12.41
C LEU A 51 -0.65 10.98 -13.05
N GLN A 52 0.22 10.78 -14.04
CA GLN A 52 0.46 9.46 -14.65
C GLN A 52 1.23 8.54 -13.69
N GLU A 53 2.24 9.04 -12.98
CA GLU A 53 2.92 8.26 -11.94
C GLU A 53 1.94 7.81 -10.86
N LEU A 54 1.10 8.72 -10.37
CA LEU A 54 0.11 8.41 -9.36
C LEU A 54 -0.88 7.33 -9.84
N LYS A 55 -1.41 7.46 -11.07
CA LYS A 55 -2.28 6.42 -11.64
C LYS A 55 -1.58 5.07 -11.69
N SER A 56 -0.33 5.05 -12.14
CA SER A 56 0.48 3.84 -12.21
C SER A 56 0.73 3.20 -10.84
N ALA A 57 0.89 4.01 -9.78
CA ALA A 57 0.98 3.52 -8.41
C ALA A 57 -0.35 2.93 -7.92
N LEU A 58 -1.47 3.60 -8.21
CA LEU A 58 -2.81 3.13 -7.86
C LEU A 58 -3.17 1.81 -8.55
N ASP A 59 -2.85 1.65 -9.83
CA ASP A 59 -3.10 0.42 -10.59
C ASP A 59 -2.36 -0.81 -10.01
N ARG A 60 -1.24 -0.58 -9.31
CA ARG A 60 -0.48 -1.66 -8.63
C ARG A 60 -0.96 -1.91 -7.20
N PHE A 61 -1.50 -0.88 -6.55
CA PHE A 61 -1.94 -0.95 -5.16
C PHE A 61 -3.35 -1.52 -5.04
N LEU A 62 -4.24 -1.18 -5.98
CA LEU A 62 -5.62 -1.65 -6.01
C LEU A 62 -5.69 -2.97 -6.82
N PRO A 63 -6.26 -4.04 -6.24
CA PRO A 63 -6.46 -5.30 -6.94
C PRO A 63 -7.58 -5.25 -7.98
#